data_AF-A0A7S0N945-F1
#
_entry.id   AF-A0A7S0N945-F1
#
_cell.length_a   1.000
_cell.length_b   1.000
_cell.length_c   1.000
_cell.angle_alpha   90.00
_cell.angle_beta   90.00
_cell.angle_gamma   90.00
#
_symmetry.space_group_name_H-M   'P 1'
#
loop_
_entity.id
_entity.type
_entity.pdbx_description
1 polymer ?
#
loop_
_entity_poly.entity_id
_entity_poly.type
_entity_poly.pdbx_seq_one_letter_code
_entity_poly.pdbx_strand_id
1 'polypeptide(L)'
;RHAVRRQAGGAGQGVVWRLASAVGYMVGSEVVHRCQQAIALGLAPKLLALILNQKYVGDITIVPPLSVRSYTRIISNPTPENLSEFILRGERQTWPSVGIIRSQCEVRPRTHQWCNYAVNHQSCNQSRNHAITQS
;
A
#
# COMPACT_ATOMS: atom_id res chain seq x y z
N ARG A 1 3.89 28.02 -31.98
CA ARG A 1 2.74 28.18 -31.06
C ARG A 1 2.94 27.25 -29.87
N HIS A 2 3.64 27.68 -28.81
CA HIS A 2 3.69 26.96 -27.53
C HIS A 2 3.38 27.97 -26.43
N ALA A 3 2.13 27.94 -25.97
CA ALA A 3 1.67 28.73 -24.85
C ALA A 3 2.17 28.08 -23.55
N VAL A 4 3.23 28.64 -22.99
CA VAL A 4 3.68 28.38 -21.63
C VAL A 4 2.58 28.83 -20.68
N ARG A 5 1.91 27.86 -20.05
CA ARG A 5 0.86 28.09 -19.05
C ARG A 5 1.53 28.67 -17.80
N ARG A 6 1.28 29.95 -17.54
CA ARG A 6 1.75 30.69 -16.35
C ARG A 6 1.33 29.95 -15.07
N GLN A 7 2.30 29.57 -14.24
CA GLN A 7 2.07 29.30 -12.83
C GLN A 7 2.00 30.64 -12.10
N ALA A 8 0.80 31.00 -11.66
CA ALA A 8 0.59 31.97 -10.60
C ALA A 8 0.45 31.19 -9.29
N GLY A 9 1.37 31.39 -8.36
CA GLY A 9 1.32 30.77 -7.03
C GLY A 9 2.33 31.44 -6.11
N GLY A 10 1.89 32.40 -5.32
CA GLY A 10 2.73 33.20 -4.44
C GLY A 10 3.42 32.36 -3.35
N ALA A 11 4.60 32.79 -2.93
CA ALA A 11 5.48 32.14 -1.95
C ALA A 11 4.80 31.73 -0.61
N GLY A 12 3.65 32.32 -0.27
CA GLY A 12 2.85 31.95 0.91
C GLY A 12 2.02 30.66 0.76
N GLN A 13 1.73 30.19 -0.47
CA GLN A 13 0.94 28.97 -0.70
C GLN A 13 1.70 27.69 -0.35
N GLY A 14 3.04 27.70 -0.40
CA GLY A 14 3.85 26.53 -0.05
C GLY A 14 3.79 26.17 1.44
N VAL A 15 3.79 27.16 2.34
CA VAL A 15 3.74 26.93 3.79
C VAL A 15 2.35 26.43 4.21
N VAL A 16 1.29 27.04 3.66
CA VAL A 16 -0.10 26.61 3.89
C VAL A 16 -0.32 25.18 3.40
N TRP A 17 0.17 24.84 2.20
CA TRP A 17 0.07 23.47 1.66
C TRP A 17 0.82 22.45 2.52
N ARG A 18 2.00 22.80 3.03
CA ARG A 18 2.77 21.94 3.94
C ARG A 18 2.05 21.72 5.27
N LEU A 19 1.51 22.76 5.87
CA LEU A 19 0.72 22.63 7.11
C LEU A 19 -0.56 21.82 6.88
N ALA A 20 -1.28 22.06 5.79
CA ALA A 20 -2.48 21.31 5.43
C ALA A 20 -2.19 19.81 5.24
N SER A 21 -1.09 19.47 4.56
CA SER A 21 -0.67 18.07 4.41
C SER A 21 -0.31 17.44 5.75
N ALA A 22 0.44 18.12 6.62
CA ALA A 22 0.84 17.61 7.93
C ALA A 22 -0.36 17.34 8.85
N VAL A 23 -1.33 18.25 8.87
CA VAL A 23 -2.59 18.07 9.60
C VAL A 23 -3.40 16.91 9.01
N GLY A 24 -3.48 16.80 7.68
CA GLY A 24 -4.11 15.67 7.00
C GLY A 24 -3.49 14.32 7.39
N TYR A 25 -2.15 14.24 7.47
CA TYR A 25 -1.45 13.05 7.94
C TYR A 25 -1.75 12.73 9.41
N MET A 26 -1.78 13.72 10.30
CA MET A 26 -2.14 13.51 11.71
C MET A 26 -3.57 12.98 11.85
N VAL A 27 -4.55 13.63 11.20
CA VAL A 27 -5.95 13.21 11.24
C VAL A 27 -6.10 11.79 10.69
N GLY A 28 -5.44 11.46 9.57
CA GLY A 28 -5.46 10.11 9.02
C GLY A 28 -4.89 9.07 10.00
N SER A 29 -3.77 9.38 10.66
CA SER A 29 -3.15 8.46 11.63
C SER A 29 -4.01 8.25 12.89
N GLU A 30 -4.70 9.29 13.36
CA GLU A 30 -5.58 9.19 14.52
C GLU A 30 -6.85 8.41 14.19
N VAL A 31 -7.44 8.62 13.01
CA VAL A 31 -8.63 7.88 12.57
C VAL A 31 -8.34 6.38 12.48
N VAL A 32 -7.21 5.99 11.90
CA VAL A 32 -6.79 4.58 11.83
C VAL A 32 -6.58 4.01 13.23
N HIS A 33 -5.91 4.76 14.11
CA HIS A 33 -5.66 4.35 15.49
C HIS A 33 -6.96 4.19 16.30
N ARG A 34 -7.93 5.11 16.16
CA ARG A 34 -9.27 5.02 16.79
C ARG A 34 -10.09 3.85 16.25
N CYS A 35 -9.95 3.55 14.97
CA CYS A 35 -10.59 2.39 14.35
C CYS A 35 -10.04 1.08 14.94
N GLN A 36 -8.70 0.99 15.12
CA GLN A 36 -8.07 -0.14 15.81
C GLN A 36 -8.50 -0.26 17.27
N GLN A 37 -8.63 0.85 18.00
CA GLN A 37 -9.18 0.85 19.36
C GLN A 37 -10.64 0.34 19.40
N ALA A 38 -11.49 0.77 18.46
CA ALA A 38 -12.87 0.32 18.38
C ALA A 38 -13.00 -1.19 18.09
N ILE A 39 -12.09 -1.76 17.31
CA ILE A 39 -12.05 -3.20 17.04
C ILE A 39 -11.53 -3.98 18.26
N ALA A 40 -10.53 -3.45 18.97
CA ALA A 40 -10.00 -4.05 20.20
C ALA A 40 -11.04 -4.09 21.33
N LEU A 41 -11.94 -3.10 21.39
CA LEU A 41 -13.06 -3.02 22.32
C LEU A 41 -14.28 -3.87 21.91
N GLY A 42 -14.22 -4.56 20.77
CA GLY A 42 -15.30 -5.44 20.30
C GLY A 42 -16.52 -4.71 19.72
N LEU A 43 -16.46 -3.38 19.56
CA LEU A 43 -17.52 -2.58 18.95
C LEU A 43 -17.57 -2.68 17.41
N ALA A 44 -16.46 -3.11 16.80
CA ALA A 44 -16.36 -3.28 15.35
C ALA A 44 -16.04 -4.74 14.98
N PRO A 45 -16.49 -5.21 13.81
CA PRO A 45 -16.26 -6.57 13.37
C PRO A 45 -14.76 -6.83 13.24
N LYS A 46 -14.29 -7.98 13.72
CA LYS A 46 -12.89 -8.43 13.60
C LYS A 46 -12.38 -8.41 12.14
N LEU A 47 -13.28 -8.56 11.17
CA LEU A 47 -12.98 -8.41 9.74
C LEU A 47 -12.43 -7.03 9.37
N LEU A 48 -12.86 -5.97 10.06
CA LEU A 48 -12.37 -4.62 9.82
C LEU A 48 -10.88 -4.49 10.20
N ALA A 49 -10.44 -5.16 11.28
CA ALA A 49 -9.02 -5.20 11.64
C ALA A 49 -8.18 -5.90 10.58
N LEU A 50 -8.69 -6.98 9.97
CA LEU A 50 -7.97 -7.70 8.93
C LEU A 50 -7.78 -6.86 7.66
N ILE A 51 -8.81 -6.09 7.28
CA ILE A 51 -8.76 -5.21 6.12
C ILE A 51 -7.86 -4.00 6.40
N LEU A 52 -7.97 -3.39 7.58
CA LEU A 52 -7.22 -2.17 7.94
C LEU A 52 -5.74 -2.45 8.24
N ASN A 53 -5.42 -3.61 8.80
CA ASN A 53 -4.05 -3.97 9.17
C ASN A 53 -3.29 -4.66 8.03
N GLN A 54 -3.85 -4.69 6.82
CA GLN A 54 -3.22 -5.30 5.66
C GLN A 54 -2.04 -4.44 5.19
N LYS A 55 -0.82 -4.91 5.45
CA LYS A 55 0.42 -4.29 4.95
C LYS A 55 0.55 -4.52 3.44
N TYR A 56 -0.03 -3.62 2.63
CA TYR A 56 0.10 -3.66 1.18
C TYR A 56 1.53 -3.32 0.77
N VAL A 57 2.30 -4.33 0.35
CA VAL A 57 3.61 -4.16 -0.31
C VAL A 57 3.49 -4.68 -1.74
N GLY A 58 3.17 -3.78 -2.67
CA GLY A 58 3.08 -4.10 -4.10
C GLY A 58 2.16 -3.15 -4.88
N ASP A 59 2.44 -2.99 -6.17
CA ASP A 59 1.78 -2.06 -7.08
C ASP A 59 0.61 -2.73 -7.85
N ILE A 60 -0.28 -3.41 -7.12
CA ILE A 60 -1.48 -4.05 -7.70
C ILE A 60 -2.66 -3.71 -6.80
N THR A 61 -3.42 -2.69 -7.16
CA THR A 61 -4.68 -2.36 -6.48
C THR A 61 -5.84 -3.07 -7.19
N ILE A 62 -6.26 -4.23 -6.68
CA ILE A 62 -7.49 -4.88 -7.12
C ILE A 62 -8.63 -4.19 -6.39
N VAL A 63 -9.15 -3.11 -6.98
CA VAL A 63 -10.33 -2.41 -6.45
C VAL A 63 -11.55 -2.95 -7.18
N PRO A 64 -12.46 -3.65 -6.48
CA PRO A 64 -13.77 -3.91 -7.03
C PRO A 64 -14.44 -2.59 -7.45
N PRO A 65 -15.22 -2.53 -8.54
CA PRO A 65 -16.26 -1.50 -8.65
C PRO A 65 -17.15 -1.53 -7.40
N LEU A 66 -16.92 -0.58 -6.49
CA LEU A 66 -17.60 -0.50 -5.20
C LEU A 66 -18.83 0.40 -5.30
N SER A 67 -20.02 -0.20 -5.18
CA SER A 67 -21.18 0.54 -4.69
C SER A 67 -21.02 0.70 -3.18
N VAL A 68 -21.05 1.94 -2.69
CA VAL A 68 -20.86 2.31 -1.27
C VAL A 68 -21.77 1.49 -0.34
N ARG A 69 -22.97 1.13 -0.84
CA ARG A 69 -23.98 0.31 -0.15
C ARG A 69 -23.60 -1.17 0.01
N SER A 70 -22.77 -1.70 -0.89
CA SER A 70 -22.25 -3.06 -0.78
C SER A 70 -21.13 -3.13 0.26
N TYR A 71 -20.34 -2.07 0.38
CA TYR A 71 -19.26 -1.99 1.38
C TYR A 71 -19.79 -1.91 2.80
N THR A 72 -20.85 -1.12 3.03
CA THR A 72 -21.51 -1.08 4.35
C THR A 72 -22.11 -2.43 4.72
N ARG A 73 -22.60 -3.21 3.75
CA ARG A 73 -23.09 -4.59 3.96
C ARG A 73 -21.98 -5.60 4.29
N ILE A 74 -20.78 -5.41 3.76
CA ILE A 74 -19.59 -6.22 4.07
C ILE A 74 -19.08 -5.90 5.49
N ILE A 75 -19.18 -4.62 5.88
CA ILE A 75 -18.77 -4.14 7.20
C ILE A 75 -19.81 -4.49 8.28
N SER A 76 -21.10 -4.52 7.95
CA SER A 76 -22.16 -5.02 8.84
C SER A 76 -22.25 -6.55 8.83
N ASN A 77 -22.82 -7.16 9.87
CA ASN A 77 -23.04 -8.61 10.00
C ASN A 77 -23.52 -9.27 8.68
N PRO A 78 -22.65 -9.99 7.94
CA PRO A 78 -23.01 -10.52 6.62
C PRO A 78 -23.78 -11.85 6.77
N THR A 79 -24.84 -12.03 5.97
CA THR A 79 -25.53 -13.32 5.83
C THR A 79 -24.72 -14.27 4.93
N PRO A 80 -24.84 -15.60 5.10
CA PRO A 80 -24.05 -16.57 4.32
C PRO A 80 -24.29 -16.47 2.80
N GLU A 81 -25.47 -16.08 2.36
CA GLU A 81 -25.81 -15.88 0.94
C GLU A 81 -25.10 -14.65 0.35
N ASN A 82 -24.94 -13.58 1.15
CA ASN A 82 -24.22 -12.39 0.71
C ASN A 82 -22.72 -12.69 0.61
N LEU A 83 -22.19 -13.52 1.51
CA LEU A 83 -20.79 -13.90 1.51
C LEU A 83 -20.39 -14.65 0.22
N SER A 84 -21.20 -15.62 -0.22
CA SER A 84 -20.93 -16.37 -1.45
C SER A 84 -20.98 -15.48 -2.70
N GLU A 85 -21.91 -14.52 -2.74
CA GLU A 85 -21.98 -13.52 -3.80
C GLU A 85 -20.72 -12.63 -3.83
N PHE A 86 -20.23 -12.20 -2.66
CA PHE A 86 -19.01 -11.41 -2.56
C PHE A 86 -17.76 -12.19 -2.98
N ILE A 87 -17.67 -13.47 -2.64
CA ILE A 87 -16.57 -14.36 -3.07
C ILE A 87 -16.55 -14.46 -4.60
N LEU A 88 -17.69 -14.78 -5.23
CA LEU A 88 -17.78 -14.91 -6.69
C LEU A 88 -17.44 -13.60 -7.42
N ARG A 89 -17.83 -12.45 -6.86
CA ARG A 89 -17.48 -11.13 -7.40
C ARG A 89 -15.99 -10.84 -7.26
N GLY A 90 -15.39 -11.19 -6.12
CA GLY A 90 -13.97 -11.06 -5.87
C GLY A 90 -13.12 -11.93 -6.81
N GLU A 91 -13.54 -13.17 -7.03
CA GLU A 91 -12.91 -14.08 -7.99
C GLU A 91 -12.95 -13.48 -9.40
N ARG A 92 -14.13 -13.02 -9.84
CA ARG A 92 -14.33 -12.39 -11.16
C ARG A 92 -13.39 -11.22 -11.43
N GLN A 93 -13.19 -10.36 -10.44
CA GLN A 93 -12.32 -9.19 -10.56
C GLN A 93 -10.85 -9.51 -10.41
N THR A 94 -10.52 -10.62 -9.74
CA THR A 94 -9.13 -11.04 -9.55
C THR A 94 -8.55 -11.63 -10.83
N TRP A 95 -9.34 -12.34 -11.66
CA TRP A 95 -8.87 -12.97 -12.91
C TRP A 95 -7.95 -12.12 -13.81
N PRO A 96 -8.28 -10.86 -14.16
CA PRO A 96 -7.39 -10.03 -14.99
C PRO A 96 -6.06 -9.68 -14.30
N SER A 97 -6.03 -9.69 -12.96
CA SER A 97 -4.85 -9.34 -12.17
C SER A 97 -3.96 -10.56 -11.84
N VAL A 98 -4.46 -11.80 -11.99
CA VAL A 98 -3.71 -13.02 -11.65
C VAL A 98 -2.38 -13.13 -12.40
N GLY A 99 -2.34 -12.73 -13.68
CA GLY A 99 -1.10 -12.75 -14.47
C GLY A 99 -0.03 -11.80 -13.92
N ILE A 100 -0.44 -10.61 -13.48
CA ILE A 100 0.44 -9.59 -12.87
C ILE A 100 0.91 -10.06 -11.50
N ILE A 101 0.02 -10.66 -10.71
CA ILE A 101 0.38 -11.23 -9.40
C ILE A 101 1.43 -12.33 -9.57
N ARG A 102 1.24 -13.23 -10.56
CA ARG A 102 2.19 -14.31 -10.84
C ARG A 102 3.57 -13.76 -11.20
N SER A 103 3.65 -12.80 -12.12
CA SER A 103 4.93 -12.20 -12.51
C SER A 103 5.61 -11.47 -11.34
N GLN A 104 4.84 -10.77 -10.51
CA GLN A 104 5.37 -10.10 -9.31
C GLN A 104 5.88 -11.08 -8.25
N CYS A 105 5.20 -12.20 -8.03
CA CYS A 105 5.62 -13.24 -7.09
C CYS A 105 6.86 -14.01 -7.58
N GLU A 106 7.04 -14.18 -8.89
CA GLU A 106 8.21 -14.86 -9.46
C GLU A 106 9.45 -13.94 -9.55
N VAL A 107 9.25 -12.70 -9.99
CA VAL A 107 10.37 -11.78 -10.27
C VAL A 107 10.92 -11.16 -8.99
N ARG A 108 10.06 -10.62 -8.12
CA ARG A 108 10.48 -9.80 -6.95
C ARG A 108 11.44 -10.51 -6.00
N PRO A 109 11.21 -11.77 -5.57
CA PRO A 109 12.13 -12.45 -4.67
C PRO A 109 13.49 -12.68 -5.32
N ARG A 110 13.51 -12.99 -6.62
CA ARG A 110 14.74 -13.20 -7.40
C ARG A 110 15.56 -11.93 -7.48
N THR A 111 14.94 -10.78 -7.81
CA THR A 111 15.65 -9.49 -7.86
C THR A 111 16.15 -9.08 -6.48
N HIS A 112 15.37 -9.32 -5.42
CA HIS A 112 15.79 -9.02 -4.05
C HIS A 112 17.02 -9.85 -3.62
N GLN A 113 17.02 -11.16 -3.93
CA GLN A 113 18.19 -12.02 -3.69
C GLN A 113 19.42 -11.55 -4.47
N TRP A 114 19.25 -11.16 -5.74
CA TRP A 114 20.33 -10.62 -6.56
C TRP A 114 20.92 -9.33 -6.00
N CYS A 115 20.07 -8.39 -5.55
CA CYS A 115 20.55 -7.17 -4.91
C CYS A 115 21.39 -7.48 -3.66
N ASN A 116 20.90 -8.36 -2.78
CA ASN A 116 21.64 -8.73 -1.58
C ASN A 116 22.97 -9.43 -1.90
N TYR A 117 22.99 -10.29 -2.92
CA TYR A 117 24.22 -10.92 -3.40
C TYR A 117 25.23 -9.88 -3.92
N ALA A 118 24.78 -8.96 -4.79
CA ALA A 118 25.64 -7.95 -5.38
C ALA A 118 26.25 -7.00 -4.33
N VAL A 119 25.45 -6.58 -3.34
CA VAL A 119 25.91 -5.74 -2.22
C VAL A 119 26.96 -6.46 -1.38
N ASN A 120 26.71 -7.72 -1.01
CA ASN A 120 27.67 -8.51 -0.24
C ASN A 120 28.99 -8.73 -1.00
N HIS A 121 28.91 -8.93 -2.32
CA HIS A 121 30.09 -9.08 -3.17
C HIS A 121 30.93 -7.79 -3.25
N GLN A 122 30.28 -6.62 -3.36
CA GLN A 122 30.98 -5.33 -3.33
C GLN A 122 31.68 -5.08 -1.99
N SER A 123 31.02 -5.38 -0.86
CA SER A 123 31.63 -5.26 0.46
C SER A 123 32.89 -6.12 0.61
N CYS A 124 32.87 -7.35 0.07
CA CYS A 124 34.02 -8.24 0.09
C CYS A 124 35.19 -7.72 -0.77
N ASN A 125 34.88 -7.15 -1.94
CA ASN A 125 35.88 -6.52 -2.81
C ASN A 125 36.48 -5.25 -2.18
N GLN A 126 35.66 -4.43 -1.53
CA GLN A 126 36.12 -3.24 -0.82
C GLN A 126 37.12 -3.60 0.28
N SER A 127 36.81 -4.60 1.12
CA SER A 127 37.72 -5.07 2.18
C SER A 127 39.03 -5.64 1.64
N ARG A 128 38.97 -6.37 0.52
CA ARG A 128 40.18 -6.88 -0.17
C ARG A 128 41.05 -5.74 -0.70
N ASN A 129 40.46 -4.71 -1.30
CA ASN A 129 41.18 -3.56 -1.82
C ASN A 129 41.83 -2.74 -0.71
N HIS A 130 41.15 -2.55 0.43
CA HIS A 130 41.73 -1.89 1.60
C HIS A 130 42.94 -2.64 2.18
N ALA A 131 42.92 -3.98 2.16
CA ALA A 131 44.05 -4.80 2.61
C ALA A 131 45.28 -4.69 1.70
N ILE A 132 45.09 -4.56 0.38
CA ILE A 132 46.18 -4.40 -0.61
C ILE A 132 46.79 -3.00 -0.56
N THR A 133 46.01 -1.97 -0.17
CA THR A 133 46.49 -0.58 -0.13
C THR A 133 47.30 -0.27 1.14
N GLN A 134 47.24 -1.14 2.16
CA GLN A 134 47.99 -1.00 3.42
C GLN A 134 49.27 -1.86 3.47
N SER A 135 49.51 -2.70 2.46
CA SER A 135 50.75 -3.47 2.25
C SER A 135 51.67 -2.76 1.26
#